data_AF-A0A1I0LN93-F1
#
_entry.id   AF-A0A1I0LN93-F1
#
_cell.length_a   1.000
_cell.length_b   1.000
_cell.length_c   1.000
_cell.angle_alpha   90.00
_cell.angle_beta   90.00
_cell.angle_gamma   90.00
#
_symmetry.space_group_name_H-M   'P 1'
#
loop_
_entity.id
_entity.type
_entity.pdbx_description
1 polymer ?
#
loop_
_entity_poly.entity_id
_entity_poly.type
_entity_poly.pdbx_seq_one_letter_code
_entity_poly.pdbx_strand_id
1 'polypeptide(L)'
;MSRSESLAAYLRAQARRSLDRVEANDGGRNARCALALLDTAAHAAGLPEDDPLLLLLEEAGCFGPLGGEEFDPGEAGTRLIRRWEGGDPQELLRSLPAVIAV
;
A
#
# COMPACT_ATOMS: atom_id res chain seq x y z
N MET A 1 9.05 -5.77 -12.81
CA MET A 1 7.63 -5.64 -12.43
C MET A 1 7.17 -4.27 -12.87
N SER A 2 5.90 -4.14 -13.21
CA SER A 2 5.26 -2.84 -13.42
C SER A 2 5.06 -2.12 -12.09
N ARG A 3 4.70 -0.82 -12.10
CA ARG A 3 4.47 -0.06 -10.86
C ARG A 3 3.25 -0.57 -10.12
N SER A 4 2.18 -0.89 -10.84
CA SER A 4 0.98 -1.51 -10.27
C SER A 4 1.29 -2.85 -9.60
N GLU A 5 2.09 -3.70 -10.24
CA GLU A 5 2.58 -4.96 -9.68
C GLU A 5 3.42 -4.74 -8.42
N SER A 6 4.33 -3.75 -8.45
CA SER A 6 5.25 -3.42 -7.35
C SER A 6 4.50 -2.96 -6.11
N LEU A 7 3.55 -2.03 -6.30
CA LEU A 7 2.64 -1.56 -5.25
C LEU A 7 1.82 -2.71 -4.66
N ALA A 8 1.23 -3.55 -5.53
CA ALA A 8 0.43 -4.69 -5.09
C ALA A 8 1.27 -5.73 -4.33
N ALA A 9 2.52 -5.97 -4.74
CA ALA A 9 3.43 -6.87 -4.03
C ALA A 9 3.78 -6.34 -2.63
N TYR A 10 4.08 -5.03 -2.53
CA TYR A 10 4.32 -4.39 -1.23
C TYR A 10 3.12 -4.53 -0.29
N LEU A 11 1.89 -4.26 -0.78
CA LEU A 11 0.67 -4.38 0.02
C LEU A 11 0.45 -5.83 0.51
N ARG A 12 0.68 -6.84 -0.35
CA ARG A 12 0.62 -8.25 0.06
C ARG A 12 1.66 -8.59 1.13
N ALA A 13 2.87 -8.03 1.02
CA ALA A 13 3.91 -8.23 2.02
C ALA A 13 3.51 -7.60 3.38
N GLN A 14 2.92 -6.40 3.39
CA GLN A 14 2.39 -5.81 4.63
C GLN A 14 1.21 -6.60 5.19
N ALA A 15 0.29 -7.07 4.36
CA ALA A 15 -0.82 -7.92 4.80
C ALA A 15 -0.31 -9.19 5.50
N ARG A 16 0.70 -9.85 4.91
CA ARG A 16 1.34 -11.03 5.51
C ARG A 16 1.97 -10.70 6.86
N ARG A 17 2.71 -9.59 6.96
CA ARG A 17 3.28 -9.12 8.23
C ARG A 17 2.21 -8.86 9.29
N SER A 18 1.06 -8.32 8.91
CA SER A 18 -0.07 -8.14 9.83
C SER A 18 -0.60 -9.49 10.32
N LEU A 19 -0.79 -10.48 9.45
CA LEU A 19 -1.23 -11.84 9.84
C LEU A 19 -0.22 -12.56 10.75
N ASP A 20 1.08 -12.42 10.45
CA ASP A 20 2.12 -13.09 11.23
C ASP A 20 2.30 -12.46 12.63
N ARG A 21 1.80 -11.23 12.83
CA ARG A 21 1.83 -10.52 14.11
C ARG A 21 0.63 -10.90 14.97
N VAL A 22 0.74 -12.04 15.66
CA VAL A 22 -0.27 -12.47 16.64
C VAL A 22 -0.04 -11.73 17.95
N GLU A 23 -0.89 -10.74 18.24
CA GLU A 23 -0.88 -10.00 19.51
C GLU A 23 -2.07 -10.38 20.38
N ALA A 24 -1.81 -10.73 21.65
CA ALA A 24 -2.87 -10.95 22.61
C ALA A 24 -3.66 -9.64 22.80
N ASN A 25 -4.98 -9.69 22.63
CA ASN A 25 -5.91 -8.56 22.69
C ASN A 25 -5.88 -7.58 21.51
N ASP A 26 -5.43 -7.99 20.32
CA ASP A 26 -5.55 -7.14 19.12
C ASP A 26 -7.01 -6.96 18.65
N GLY A 27 -7.96 -7.76 19.17
CA GLY A 27 -9.37 -7.67 18.80
C GLY A 27 -9.62 -7.92 17.32
N GLY A 28 -8.79 -8.73 16.67
CA GLY A 28 -8.84 -9.01 15.23
C GLY A 28 -8.40 -7.83 14.35
N ARG A 29 -7.77 -6.80 14.94
CA ARG A 29 -7.22 -5.64 14.24
C ARG A 29 -6.25 -6.04 13.14
N ASN A 30 -5.32 -6.95 13.44
CA ASN A 30 -4.31 -7.34 12.47
C ASN A 30 -4.91 -8.15 11.32
N ALA A 31 -5.92 -8.98 11.61
CA ALA A 31 -6.69 -9.70 10.59
C ALA A 31 -7.48 -8.75 9.68
N ARG A 32 -8.17 -7.75 10.24
CA ARG A 32 -8.90 -6.73 9.47
C ARG A 32 -7.97 -5.89 8.60
N CYS A 33 -6.83 -5.47 9.17
CA CYS A 33 -5.78 -4.79 8.42
C CYS A 33 -5.27 -5.65 7.26
N ALA A 34 -4.94 -6.91 7.52
CA ALA A 34 -4.49 -7.81 6.46
C ALA A 34 -5.52 -7.97 5.33
N LEU A 35 -6.80 -8.14 5.67
CA LEU A 35 -7.87 -8.25 4.67
C LEU A 35 -7.96 -6.97 3.82
N ALA A 36 -8.01 -5.79 4.45
CA ALA A 36 -8.07 -4.53 3.74
C ALA A 36 -6.86 -4.31 2.82
N LEU A 37 -5.67 -4.73 3.25
CA LEU A 37 -4.45 -4.65 2.42
C LEU A 37 -4.46 -5.64 1.26
N LEU A 38 -5.05 -6.82 1.41
CA LEU A 38 -5.22 -7.79 0.31
C LEU A 38 -6.22 -7.28 -0.74
N ASP A 39 -7.34 -6.71 -0.30
CA ASP A 39 -8.32 -6.09 -1.21
C ASP A 39 -7.69 -4.91 -1.97
N THR A 40 -6.92 -4.08 -1.26
CA THR A 40 -6.16 -2.98 -1.87
C THR A 40 -5.11 -3.50 -2.85
N ALA A 41 -4.39 -4.57 -2.52
CA ALA A 41 -3.40 -5.17 -3.42
C ALA A 41 -4.05 -5.73 -4.69
N ALA A 42 -5.23 -6.37 -4.57
CA ALA A 42 -5.99 -6.86 -5.70
C ALA A 42 -6.45 -5.71 -6.60
N HIS A 43 -6.92 -4.61 -6.01
CA HIS A 43 -7.27 -3.40 -6.75
C HIS A 43 -6.06 -2.78 -7.45
N ALA A 44 -4.95 -2.58 -6.72
CA ALA A 44 -3.73 -1.98 -7.24
C ALA A 44 -3.15 -2.76 -8.42
N ALA A 45 -3.19 -4.11 -8.39
CA ALA A 45 -2.71 -4.95 -9.48
C ALA A 45 -3.50 -4.80 -10.78
N GLY A 46 -4.72 -4.26 -10.72
CA GLY A 46 -5.57 -3.99 -11.89
C GLY A 46 -5.41 -2.57 -12.46
N LEU A 47 -4.59 -1.72 -11.85
CA LEU A 47 -4.39 -0.35 -12.31
C LEU A 47 -3.55 -0.34 -13.60
N PRO A 48 -3.96 0.47 -14.60
CA PRO A 48 -3.14 0.68 -15.78
C PRO A 48 -1.91 1.51 -15.42
N GLU A 49 -0.80 1.35 -16.15
CA GLU A 49 0.47 2.02 -15.81
C GLU A 49 0.44 3.55 -15.99
N ASP A 50 -0.55 4.08 -16.71
CA ASP A 50 -0.83 5.50 -16.87
C ASP A 50 -1.87 6.02 -15.85
N ASP A 51 -2.26 5.21 -14.87
CA ASP A 51 -3.19 5.62 -13.82
C ASP A 51 -2.65 6.85 -13.06
N PRO A 52 -3.45 7.93 -12.90
CA PRO A 52 -3.02 9.14 -12.21
C PRO A 52 -2.44 8.90 -10.81
N LEU A 53 -2.93 7.88 -10.09
CA LEU A 53 -2.37 7.53 -8.79
C LEU A 53 -0.92 7.04 -8.89
N LEU A 54 -0.61 6.18 -9.86
CA LEU A 54 0.73 5.63 -10.03
C LEU A 54 1.71 6.71 -10.45
N LEU A 55 1.26 7.67 -11.27
CA LEU A 55 2.03 8.85 -11.64
C LEU A 55 2.33 9.74 -10.43
N LEU A 56 1.34 10.00 -9.56
CA LEU A 56 1.55 10.78 -8.33
C LEU A 56 2.52 10.08 -7.37
N LEU A 57 2.44 8.75 -7.25
CA LEU A 57 3.37 7.97 -6.43
C LEU A 57 4.78 7.94 -7.03
N GLU A 58 4.91 7.93 -8.35
CA GLU A 58 6.20 8.07 -9.04
C GLU A 58 6.81 9.46 -8.82
N GLU A 59 6.03 10.53 -8.97
CA GLU A 59 6.46 11.91 -8.69
C GLU A 59 6.88 12.08 -7.23
N ALA A 60 6.22 11.37 -6.31
CA ALA A 60 6.59 11.30 -4.90
C ALA A 60 7.84 10.43 -4.62
N GLY A 61 8.44 9.82 -5.64
CA GLY A 61 9.66 9.03 -5.54
C GLY A 61 9.46 7.59 -5.07
N CYS A 62 8.22 7.09 -5.00
CA CYS A 62 7.94 5.77 -4.43
C CYS A 62 8.41 4.58 -5.26
N PHE A 63 8.84 4.81 -6.51
CA PHE A 63 9.34 3.75 -7.41
C PHE A 63 10.81 3.97 -7.78
N GLY A 64 11.54 4.74 -6.97
CA GLY A 64 12.92 5.11 -7.20
C GLY A 64 13.10 6.14 -8.33
N PRO A 65 14.32 6.67 -8.53
CA PRO A 65 14.61 7.73 -9.50
C PRO A 65 14.33 7.38 -10.97
N LEU A 66 14.18 6.10 -11.29
CA LEU A 66 13.90 5.61 -12.65
C LEU A 66 12.51 4.98 -12.81
N GLY A 67 11.65 5.03 -11.78
CA GLY A 67 10.26 4.56 -11.86
C GLY A 67 10.05 3.04 -11.96
N GLY A 68 11.12 2.25 -11.80
CA GLY A 68 11.13 0.80 -11.99
C GLY A 68 11.59 -0.01 -10.77
N GLU A 69 11.80 0.65 -9.63
CA GLU A 69 12.25 0.00 -8.39
C GLU A 69 11.08 -0.59 -7.60
N GLU A 70 11.41 -1.31 -6.52
CA GLU A 70 10.41 -1.82 -5.59
C GLU A 70 9.67 -0.64 -4.93
N PHE A 71 8.36 -0.77 -4.77
CA PHE A 71 7.56 0.30 -4.18
C PHE A 71 7.98 0.56 -2.74
N ASP A 72 8.42 1.78 -2.47
CA ASP A 72 8.75 2.27 -1.14
C ASP A 72 7.97 3.56 -0.83
N PRO A 73 6.94 3.51 0.04
CA PRO A 73 6.16 4.68 0.42
C PRO A 73 6.83 5.52 1.51
N GLY A 74 8.09 5.21 1.88
CA GLY A 74 8.78 5.84 2.99
C GLY A 74 8.12 5.56 4.35
N GLU A 75 8.60 6.24 5.40
CA GLU A 75 8.13 5.99 6.76
C GLU A 75 6.67 6.41 6.97
N ALA A 76 6.28 7.59 6.47
CA ALA A 76 4.94 8.13 6.64
C ALA A 76 3.88 7.26 5.95
N GLY A 77 4.11 6.89 4.68
CA GLY A 77 3.21 6.00 3.95
C GLY A 77 3.20 4.59 4.53
N THR A 78 4.35 4.04 4.95
CA THR A 78 4.40 2.75 5.67
C THR A 78 3.54 2.79 6.94
N ARG A 79 3.56 3.89 7.69
CA ARG A 79 2.79 4.06 8.93
C ARG A 79 1.29 4.13 8.67
N LEU A 80 0.86 4.80 7.59
CA LEU A 80 -0.54 4.84 7.16
C LEU A 80 -1.02 3.43 6.81
N ILE A 81 -0.30 2.73 5.93
CA ILE A 81 -0.63 1.38 5.45
C ILE A 81 -0.80 0.40 6.61
N ARG A 82 0.11 0.42 7.58
CA ARG A 82 0.08 -0.49 8.74
C ARG A 82 -1.07 -0.23 9.72
N ARG A 83 -1.73 0.92 9.64
CA ARG A 83 -2.85 1.29 10.52
C ARG A 83 -4.19 1.23 9.80
N TRP A 84 -4.20 0.88 8.51
CA TRP A 84 -5.41 0.78 7.73
C TRP A 84 -6.17 -0.49 8.10
N GLU A 85 -7.36 -0.35 8.70
CA GLU A 85 -8.15 -1.47 9.22
C GLU A 85 -9.43 -1.74 8.42
N GLY A 86 -9.68 -0.97 7.37
CA GLY A 86 -10.87 -1.08 6.54
C GLY A 86 -11.20 0.24 5.83
N GLY A 87 -12.16 0.16 4.91
CA GLY A 87 -12.52 1.25 3.98
C GLY A 87 -12.47 0.76 2.53
N ASP A 88 -12.79 1.64 1.59
CA ASP A 88 -12.64 1.35 0.18
C ASP A 88 -11.13 1.22 -0.16
N PRO A 89 -10.69 0.15 -0.87
CA PRO A 89 -9.34 0.06 -1.44
C PRO A 89 -8.83 1.37 -2.07
N GLN A 90 -9.70 2.09 -2.77
CA GLN A 90 -9.34 3.36 -3.40
C GLN A 90 -9.06 4.49 -2.41
N GLU A 91 -9.66 4.45 -1.22
CA GLU A 91 -9.48 5.46 -0.19
C GLU A 91 -8.07 5.41 0.41
N LEU A 92 -7.57 4.20 0.70
CA LEU A 92 -6.18 4.01 1.13
C LEU A 92 -5.22 4.54 0.07
N LEU A 93 -5.44 4.14 -1.18
CA LEU A 93 -4.59 4.50 -2.30
C LEU A 93 -4.52 6.03 -2.51
N ARG A 94 -5.67 6.71 -2.53
CA ARG A 94 -5.72 8.18 -2.66
C ARG A 94 -5.10 8.91 -1.47
N SER A 95 -5.08 8.30 -0.30
CA SER A 95 -4.48 8.89 0.91
C SER A 95 -2.95 8.83 0.91
N LEU A 96 -2.33 7.94 0.13
CA LEU A 96 -0.88 7.75 0.11
C LEU A 96 -0.11 9.00 -0.37
N PRO A 97 -0.42 9.60 -1.54
CA PRO A 97 0.30 10.79 -1.99
C PRO A 97 0.26 11.94 -0.97
N ALA A 98 -0.87 12.12 -0.29
CA ALA A 98 -1.06 13.19 0.70
C ALA A 98 -0.16 13.06 1.93
N VAL A 99 0.24 11.84 2.31
CA VAL A 99 1.11 11.62 3.48
C VAL A 99 2.59 11.48 3.11
N ILE A 100 2.91 11.27 1.83
CA ILE A 100 4.28 11.09 1.34
C ILE A 100 4.90 12.43 0.90
N ALA A 101 4.08 13.38 0.44
CA ALA A 101 4.53 14.69 -0.03
C ALA A 101 4.93 15.70 1.09
N VAL A 102 5.25 15.23 2.30
CA VAL A 102 5.58 16.05 3.49
C VAL A 102 7.06 15.94 3.86
#